data_AF-A0A7G8IKQ0-F1
#
_entry.id   AF-A0A7G8IKQ0-F1
#
_cell.length_a   1.000
_cell.length_b   1.000
_cell.length_c   1.000
_cell.angle_alpha   90.00
_cell.angle_beta   90.00
_cell.angle_gamma   90.00
#
_symmetry.space_group_name_H-M   'P 1'
#
loop_
_entity.id
_entity.type
_entity.pdbx_description
1 polymer ?
#
loop_
_entity_poly.entity_id
_entity_poly.type
_entity_poly.pdbx_seq_one_letter_code
_entity_poly.pdbx_strand_id
1 'polypeptide(L)' 'MTSIGRINVSSQPQPSDADHEQTWDAVETYFECITTCSLDDGECITRCVEQLRESEDN' A
#
# COMPACT_ATOMS: atom_id res chain seq x y z
N MET A 1 -18.32 33.40 30.16
CA MET A 1 -19.47 33.02 29.31
C MET A 1 -18.96 32.94 27.87
N THR A 2 -18.25 31.87 27.50
CA THR A 2 -17.83 31.69 26.11
C THR A 2 -17.96 30.20 25.79
N SER A 3 -19.00 29.88 25.01
CA SER A 3 -19.24 28.55 24.46
C SER A 3 -18.07 28.15 23.57
N ILE A 4 -17.33 27.12 23.97
CA ILE A 4 -16.43 26.44 23.04
C ILE A 4 -17.31 25.49 22.23
N GLY A 5 -17.52 25.86 20.97
CA GLY A 5 -18.30 25.10 19.99
C GLY A 5 -17.78 23.68 19.86
N ARG A 6 -18.71 22.74 19.73
CA ARG A 6 -18.42 21.32 19.52
C ARG A 6 -17.66 21.17 18.21
N ILE A 7 -16.44 20.64 18.28
CA ILE A 7 -15.70 20.21 17.10
C ILE A 7 -16.45 19.02 16.53
N ASN A 8 -17.19 19.25 15.45
CA ASN A 8 -17.78 18.20 14.64
C ASN A 8 -16.67 17.69 13.71
N VAL A 9 -15.84 16.77 14.21
CA VAL A 9 -14.99 15.96 13.35
C VAL A 9 -15.89 14.94 12.66
N SER A 10 -16.51 15.37 11.56
CA SER A 10 -17.04 14.43 10.59
C SER A 10 -15.85 13.72 9.98
N SER A 11 -15.39 12.65 10.63
CA SER A 11 -14.59 11.60 10.02
C SER A 11 -15.52 10.85 9.06
N GLN A 12 -15.85 11.50 7.95
CA GLN A 12 -16.37 10.80 6.78
C GLN A 12 -15.26 9.83 6.35
N PRO A 13 -15.53 8.52 6.22
CA PRO A 13 -14.58 7.63 5.56
C PRO A 13 -14.44 8.15 4.12
N GLN A 14 -13.30 8.77 3.84
CA GLN A 14 -12.95 9.17 2.50
C GLN A 14 -12.73 7.88 1.69
N PRO A 15 -13.21 7.78 0.45
CA PRO A 15 -13.07 6.58 -0.38
C PRO A 15 -11.64 6.46 -0.95
N SER A 16 -10.62 6.68 -0.12
CA SER A 16 -9.21 6.69 -0.53
C SER A 16 -8.32 5.83 0.36
N ASP A 17 -8.84 5.24 1.44
CA ASP A 17 -8.09 4.25 2.21
C ASP A 17 -8.00 2.91 1.45
N ALA A 18 -9.06 2.52 0.74
CA ALA A 18 -9.05 1.27 -0.04
C ALA A 18 -8.04 1.26 -1.19
N ASP A 19 -7.83 2.40 -1.86
CA ASP A 19 -6.88 2.54 -2.98
C ASP A 19 -5.42 2.56 -2.46
N HIS A 20 -5.20 3.24 -1.33
CA HIS A 20 -3.90 3.24 -0.67
C HIS A 20 -3.56 1.86 -0.08
N GLU A 21 -4.54 1.12 0.44
CA GLU A 21 -4.37 -0.26 0.91
C GLU A 21 -3.92 -1.18 -0.23
N GLN A 22 -4.47 -1.03 -1.45
CA GLN A 22 -4.00 -1.83 -2.61
C GLN A 22 -2.53 -1.53 -2.98
N THR A 23 -2.14 -0.23 -3.01
CA THR A 23 -0.76 0.14 -3.33
C THR A 23 0.25 -0.29 -2.24
N TRP A 24 -0.15 -0.31 -0.97
CA TRP A 24 0.70 -0.76 0.13
C TRP A 24 0.83 -2.29 0.19
N ASP A 25 -0.26 -3.02 -0.09
CA ASP A 25 -0.28 -4.50 -0.12
C ASP A 25 0.62 -5.05 -1.23
N ALA A 26 0.61 -4.41 -2.39
CA ALA A 26 1.54 -4.69 -3.46
C ALA A 26 2.98 -4.53 -2.94
N VAL A 27 3.35 -3.34 -2.46
CA VAL A 27 4.72 -3.05 -1.97
C VAL A 27 5.16 -4.02 -0.87
N GLU A 28 4.26 -4.39 0.05
CA GLU A 28 4.53 -5.38 1.10
C GLU A 28 4.88 -6.76 0.51
N THR A 29 4.12 -7.22 -0.49
CA THR A 29 4.37 -8.47 -1.22
C THR A 29 5.71 -8.43 -1.96
N TYR A 30 6.08 -7.29 -2.56
CA TYR A 30 7.41 -7.12 -3.19
C TYR A 30 8.54 -7.22 -2.16
N PHE A 31 8.41 -6.58 -1.00
CA PHE A 31 9.41 -6.69 0.05
C PHE A 31 9.53 -8.11 0.59
N GLU A 32 8.42 -8.83 0.79
CA GLU A 32 8.45 -10.24 1.19
C GLU A 32 9.18 -11.11 0.14
N CYS A 33 8.86 -10.93 -1.14
CA CYS A 33 9.50 -11.64 -2.25
C CYS A 33 11.01 -11.35 -2.33
N ILE A 34 11.43 -10.09 -2.17
CA ILE A 34 12.86 -9.75 -2.14
C ILE A 34 13.56 -10.34 -0.93
N THR A 35 12.93 -10.37 0.24
CA THR A 35 13.57 -10.92 1.46
C THR A 35 13.75 -12.44 1.40
N THR A 36 12.98 -13.12 0.56
CA THR A 36 13.12 -14.56 0.28
C THR A 36 14.09 -14.82 -0.88
N CYS A 37 14.24 -13.87 -1.80
CA CYS A 37 15.31 -13.84 -2.80
C CYS A 37 16.64 -13.34 -2.19
N SER A 38 17.77 -13.67 -2.81
CA SER A 38 18.99 -12.88 -2.57
C SER A 38 18.91 -11.60 -3.41
N LEU A 39 19.21 -10.44 -2.82
CA LEU A 39 19.26 -9.15 -3.54
C LEU A 39 20.24 -9.14 -4.74
N ASP A 40 21.17 -10.10 -4.76
CA ASP A 40 22.14 -10.32 -5.84
C ASP A 40 21.54 -11.13 -7.02
N ASP A 41 20.45 -11.85 -6.79
CA ASP A 41 19.81 -12.72 -7.76
C ASP A 41 18.77 -11.91 -8.57
N GLY A 42 19.29 -11.14 -9.53
CA GLY A 42 18.49 -10.20 -10.33
C GLY A 42 17.34 -10.85 -11.12
N GLU A 43 17.43 -12.15 -11.43
CA GLU A 43 16.34 -12.91 -12.05
C GLU A 43 15.17 -13.10 -11.08
N CYS A 44 15.46 -13.41 -9.81
CA CYS A 44 14.48 -13.52 -8.72
C CYS A 44 13.77 -12.17 -8.49
N ILE A 45 14.52 -11.07 -8.42
CA ILE A 45 13.98 -9.71 -8.26
C ILE A 45 13.08 -9.32 -9.44
N THR A 46 13.48 -9.64 -10.67
CA THR A 46 12.70 -9.31 -11.87
C THR A 46 11.32 -9.96 -11.83
N ARG A 47 11.23 -11.23 -11.42
CA ARG A 47 9.94 -11.90 -11.22
C ARG A 47 9.10 -11.32 -10.10
N CYS A 48 9.71 -10.85 -9.02
CA CYS A 48 8.99 -10.15 -7.95
C CYS A 48 8.36 -8.84 -8.47
N VAL A 49 9.06 -8.09 -9.32
CA VAL A 49 8.55 -6.85 -9.91
C VAL A 49 7.46 -7.11 -10.96
N GLU A 50 7.61 -8.14 -11.79
CA GLU A 50 6.58 -8.52 -12.78
C GLU A 50 5.25 -8.87 -12.10
N GLN A 51 5.30 -9.64 -11.02
CA GLN A 51 4.10 -9.97 -10.21
C GLN A 51 3.45 -8.72 -9.60
N LEU A 52 4.26 -7.76 -9.14
CA LEU A 52 3.76 -6.50 -8.59
C LEU A 52 2.99 -5.68 -9.64
N ARG A 53 3.51 -5.66 -10.87
CA ARG A 53 2.96 -4.89 -11.98
C ARG A 53 1.64 -5.47 -12.48
N GLU A 54 1.48 -6.80 -12.43
CA GLU A 54 0.22 -7.46 -12.79
C GLU A 54 -0.90 -7.21 -11.76
N SER A 55 -0.56 -6.98 -10.50
CA SER A 55 -1.53 -6.61 -9.45
C SER A 55 -2.08 -5.18 -9.58
N GLU A 56 -1.35 -4.27 -10.23
CA GLU A 56 -1.75 -2.87 -10.42
C GLU A 56 -2.62 -2.63 -11.68
N ASP A 57 -2.73 -3.61 -12.59
CA ASP A 57 -3.48 -3.50 -13.87
C ASP A 57 -4.87 -4.19 -13.84
N ASN A 58 -5.36 -4.62 -12.66
CA ASN A 58 -6.71 -5.20 -12.49
C ASN A 58 -7.73 -4.20 -11.92
#